data_AF-A5CS88-F1
#
_entry.id   AF-A5CS88-F1
#
_cell.length_a   1.000
_cell.length_b   1.000
_cell.length_c   1.000
_cell.angle_alpha   90.00
_cell.angle_beta   90.00
_cell.angle_gamma   90.00
#
_symmetry.space_group_name_H-M   'P 1'
#
loop_
_entity.id
_entity.type
_entity.pdbx_description
1 polymer ?
#
loop_
_entity_poly.entity_id
_entity_poly.type
_entity_poly.pdbx_seq_one_letter_code
_entity_poly.pdbx_strand_id
1 'polypeptide(L)'
;MTAATAHRGDSSRHRENTLAAIRSAADAGARTVEVDVHVTRDGQVVLVHDDTLERLWGVDARVAGLDLADVRALGGGDLRIPLLADALELLAGTDVELVIDMASGDPAAAAHAVVQAAPRTPRVAWCGHLDGMRLIRELDPAAVIWLPWADPQPPTADDLAELRPAVVNMPHLVVGRALVDAVHALGARVAAWTVDEPAQMEWLASMGVDAITTNELATLLDVLARREADPAAADARASAPTSERTRARAAARDLAARAVHHVRSHEVGAVTTKANPADHVTEIDRAVERDVRAVVGAQFPHHVLVGEEYGGEAVPGRPCWYLDPVDGTANLANGVPWTSFSLALVVDGEPVVGVVADPWRGTVVEAAAGEGAWSAGARLDLRATPGGVHAPDADPLRGRMVSTELAGHAPWPGMLPLLDALAARWCTLRIMGSGTLTVAGIALCHGAGAVIGAFGPVDHLAATLIVREAGGVVLDADGEDTLFPASGGVLAARDRPTALALHALWRAGIVEATSAARPDRATTEPAPAA
;
A
#
# COMPACT_ATOMS: atom_id res chain seq x y z
N MET A 1 6.45 3.23 -28.79
CA MET A 1 5.38 2.36 -28.26
C MET A 1 5.93 1.65 -27.05
N THR A 2 5.12 1.50 -26.00
CA THR A 2 5.48 0.78 -24.77
C THR A 2 5.76 -0.69 -25.05
N ALA A 3 6.83 -1.23 -24.48
CA ALA A 3 7.24 -2.62 -24.60
C ALA A 3 6.90 -3.44 -23.35
N ALA A 4 6.69 -4.74 -23.52
CA ALA A 4 6.51 -5.68 -22.42
C ALA A 4 7.85 -6.26 -21.96
N THR A 5 8.12 -6.17 -20.66
CA THR A 5 9.23 -6.84 -19.98
C THR A 5 8.66 -7.93 -19.06
N ALA A 6 9.07 -9.18 -19.29
CA ALA A 6 8.67 -10.29 -18.44
C ALA A 6 9.58 -10.35 -17.19
N HIS A 7 9.00 -10.11 -16.01
CA HIS A 7 9.72 -10.07 -14.73
C HIS A 7 10.08 -11.48 -14.27
N ARG A 8 11.38 -11.77 -14.21
CA ARG A 8 11.95 -13.09 -13.91
C ARG A 8 11.49 -14.18 -14.88
N GLY A 9 11.26 -13.79 -16.15
CA GLY A 9 10.56 -14.60 -17.15
C GLY A 9 9.03 -14.53 -17.03
N ASP A 10 8.32 -15.49 -17.63
CA ASP A 10 6.86 -15.62 -17.51
C ASP A 10 6.46 -16.25 -16.16
N SER A 11 6.68 -15.50 -15.08
CA SER A 11 6.61 -15.95 -13.68
C SER A 11 5.19 -16.24 -13.19
N SER A 12 4.15 -15.77 -13.90
CA SER A 12 2.75 -16.19 -13.66
C SER A 12 2.47 -17.66 -14.04
N ARG A 13 3.26 -18.23 -14.97
CA ARG A 13 3.04 -19.59 -15.52
C ARG A 13 4.11 -20.58 -15.10
N HIS A 14 5.32 -20.11 -14.93
CA HIS A 14 6.49 -20.91 -14.60
C HIS A 14 7.15 -20.36 -13.33
N ARG A 15 7.95 -21.19 -12.66
CA ARG A 15 8.78 -20.70 -11.56
C ARG A 15 9.72 -19.60 -12.08
N GLU A 16 9.80 -18.50 -11.35
CA GLU A 16 10.68 -17.37 -11.65
C GLU A 16 12.13 -17.81 -11.93
N ASN A 17 12.82 -17.08 -12.81
CA ASN A 17 14.24 -17.27 -13.13
C ASN A 17 14.59 -18.67 -13.70
N THR A 18 13.61 -19.41 -14.24
CA THR A 18 13.85 -20.69 -14.92
C THR A 18 13.97 -20.56 -16.44
N LEU A 19 14.66 -21.49 -17.10
CA LEU A 19 14.72 -21.53 -18.57
C LEU A 19 13.33 -21.71 -19.22
N ALA A 20 12.42 -22.40 -18.53
CA ALA A 20 11.03 -22.53 -18.98
C ALA A 20 10.30 -21.18 -18.94
N ALA A 21 10.48 -20.39 -17.88
CA ALA A 21 9.91 -19.04 -17.77
C ALA A 21 10.46 -18.10 -18.85
N ILE A 22 11.77 -18.13 -19.11
CA ILE A 22 12.43 -17.29 -20.13
C ILE A 22 11.93 -17.67 -21.53
N ARG A 23 11.87 -18.98 -21.83
CA ARG A 23 11.36 -19.48 -23.12
C ARG A 23 9.90 -19.10 -23.33
N SER A 24 9.05 -19.31 -22.32
CA SER A 24 7.62 -18.93 -22.38
C SER A 24 7.46 -17.44 -22.67
N ALA A 25 8.25 -16.59 -22.02
CA ALA A 25 8.21 -15.15 -22.26
C ALA A 25 8.62 -14.77 -23.68
N ALA A 26 9.71 -15.36 -24.19
CA ALA A 26 10.16 -15.14 -25.56
C ALA A 26 9.11 -15.60 -26.59
N ASP A 27 8.57 -16.80 -26.41
CA ASP A 27 7.54 -17.39 -27.29
C ASP A 27 6.22 -16.59 -27.25
N ALA A 28 5.88 -15.99 -26.11
CA ALA A 28 4.71 -15.13 -25.94
C ALA A 28 4.87 -13.74 -26.59
N GLY A 29 6.09 -13.35 -26.97
CA GLY A 29 6.37 -12.06 -27.63
C GLY A 29 6.81 -10.95 -26.69
N ALA A 30 7.36 -11.27 -25.51
CA ALA A 30 8.02 -10.27 -24.68
C ALA A 30 9.17 -9.60 -25.46
N ARG A 31 9.30 -8.28 -25.36
CA ARG A 31 10.43 -7.54 -25.94
C ARG A 31 11.70 -7.79 -25.14
N THR A 32 11.52 -7.92 -23.84
CA THR A 32 12.59 -7.99 -22.86
C THR A 32 12.23 -9.06 -21.83
N VAL A 33 13.22 -9.81 -21.37
CA VAL A 33 13.10 -10.72 -20.22
C VAL A 33 14.09 -10.24 -19.17
N GLU A 34 13.58 -9.94 -17.98
CA GLU A 34 14.42 -9.63 -16.83
C GLU A 34 14.70 -10.92 -16.05
N VAL A 35 15.94 -11.07 -15.55
CA VAL A 35 16.38 -12.16 -14.70
C VAL A 35 17.32 -11.65 -13.62
N ASP A 36 17.27 -12.28 -12.46
CA ASP A 36 18.14 -11.98 -11.34
C ASP A 36 19.35 -12.92 -11.29
N VAL A 37 20.52 -12.41 -10.91
CA VAL A 37 21.73 -13.23 -10.79
C VAL A 37 22.36 -13.19 -9.40
N HIS A 38 22.86 -14.35 -8.97
CA HIS A 38 23.77 -14.51 -7.84
C HIS A 38 25.00 -15.32 -8.24
N VAL A 39 26.02 -15.30 -7.39
CA VAL A 39 27.27 -16.04 -7.60
C VAL A 39 27.44 -17.10 -6.52
N THR A 40 27.72 -18.33 -6.94
CA THR A 40 28.06 -19.44 -6.05
C THR A 40 29.46 -19.28 -5.46
N ARG A 41 29.79 -20.04 -4.42
CA ARG A 41 31.12 -20.03 -3.78
C ARG A 41 32.25 -20.33 -4.76
N ASP A 42 32.03 -21.20 -5.73
CA ASP A 42 32.95 -21.57 -6.81
C ASP A 42 32.85 -20.67 -8.07
N GLY A 43 32.22 -19.49 -7.93
CA GLY A 43 32.25 -18.42 -8.93
C GLY A 43 31.31 -18.60 -10.11
N GLN A 44 30.30 -19.46 -10.00
CA GLN A 44 29.33 -19.71 -11.08
C GLN A 44 28.14 -18.76 -10.95
N VAL A 45 27.70 -18.19 -12.07
CA VAL A 45 26.60 -17.21 -12.10
C VAL A 45 25.29 -17.95 -12.35
N VAL A 46 24.39 -17.90 -11.37
CA VAL A 46 23.12 -18.64 -11.35
C VAL A 46 21.93 -17.70 -11.36
N LEU A 47 20.79 -18.15 -11.90
CA LEU A 47 19.57 -17.35 -11.96
C LEU A 47 18.67 -17.61 -10.76
N VAL A 48 18.63 -16.67 -9.83
CA VAL A 48 17.82 -16.70 -8.60
C VAL A 48 17.61 -15.25 -8.14
N HIS A 49 16.42 -14.90 -7.65
CA HIS A 49 16.15 -13.58 -7.09
C HIS A 49 16.70 -13.42 -5.66
N ASP A 50 16.26 -14.29 -4.76
CA ASP A 50 16.64 -14.22 -3.35
C ASP A 50 18.11 -14.62 -3.16
N ASP A 51 18.79 -14.04 -2.18
CA ASP A 51 20.12 -14.48 -1.78
C ASP A 51 20.11 -15.84 -1.06
N THR A 52 18.91 -16.30 -0.64
CA THR A 52 18.64 -17.61 -0.05
C THR A 52 17.78 -18.50 -0.95
N LEU A 53 17.80 -19.81 -0.70
CA LEU A 53 16.99 -20.80 -1.41
C LEU A 53 15.71 -21.21 -0.66
N GLU A 54 15.38 -20.51 0.44
CA GLU A 54 14.32 -20.91 1.36
C GLU A 54 12.93 -20.80 0.72
N ARG A 55 12.62 -19.64 0.11
CA ARG A 55 11.28 -19.36 -0.43
C ARG A 55 10.84 -20.34 -1.51
N LEU A 56 11.75 -20.69 -2.44
CA LEU A 56 11.39 -21.44 -3.66
C LEU A 56 11.84 -22.91 -3.64
N TRP A 57 12.88 -23.23 -2.88
CA TRP A 57 13.40 -24.60 -2.78
C TRP A 57 13.26 -25.18 -1.36
N GLY A 58 12.82 -24.39 -0.37
CA GLY A 58 12.66 -24.87 1.01
C GLY A 58 13.99 -25.22 1.68
N VAL A 59 15.09 -24.65 1.19
CA VAL A 59 16.44 -24.90 1.69
C VAL A 59 16.96 -23.65 2.38
N ASP A 60 17.20 -23.74 3.68
CA ASP A 60 17.87 -22.70 4.47
C ASP A 60 19.37 -22.68 4.15
N ALA A 61 19.70 -22.11 2.99
CA ALA A 61 21.06 -21.91 2.52
C ALA A 61 21.15 -20.65 1.67
N ARG A 62 22.30 -19.97 1.76
CA ARG A 62 22.64 -18.82 0.92
C ARG A 62 23.37 -19.29 -0.34
N VAL A 63 23.03 -18.70 -1.50
CA VAL A 63 23.65 -19.07 -2.79
C VAL A 63 25.17 -18.94 -2.74
N ALA A 64 25.68 -17.85 -2.17
CA ALA A 64 27.13 -17.59 -2.03
C ALA A 64 27.86 -18.63 -1.13
N GLY A 65 27.15 -19.45 -0.37
CA GLY A 65 27.72 -20.52 0.47
C GLY A 65 27.82 -21.88 -0.21
N LEU A 66 27.22 -22.05 -1.39
CA LEU A 66 27.09 -23.32 -2.11
C LEU A 66 28.03 -23.37 -3.31
N ASP A 67 28.53 -24.55 -3.68
CA ASP A 67 29.16 -24.75 -4.98
C ASP A 67 28.10 -25.07 -6.06
N LEU A 68 28.44 -24.94 -7.34
CA LEU A 68 27.51 -25.28 -8.42
C LEU A 68 27.02 -26.73 -8.38
N ALA A 69 27.84 -27.65 -7.87
CA ALA A 69 27.44 -29.05 -7.68
C ALA A 69 26.24 -29.17 -6.71
N ASP A 70 26.25 -28.40 -5.63
CA ASP A 70 25.17 -28.36 -4.64
C ASP A 70 23.91 -27.72 -5.24
N VAL A 71 24.07 -26.60 -5.93
CA VAL A 71 22.97 -25.89 -6.62
C VAL A 71 22.30 -26.80 -7.66
N ARG A 72 23.09 -27.54 -8.46
CA ARG A 72 22.57 -28.47 -9.48
C ARG A 72 21.86 -29.69 -8.92
N ALA A 73 22.13 -30.04 -7.66
CA ALA A 73 21.42 -31.12 -6.97
C ALA A 73 20.00 -30.71 -6.54
N LEU A 74 19.67 -29.42 -6.57
CA LEU A 74 18.37 -28.88 -6.19
C LEU A 74 17.40 -28.85 -7.39
N GLY A 75 16.19 -29.35 -7.15
CA GLY A 75 15.15 -29.43 -8.17
C GLY A 75 15.40 -30.51 -9.23
N GLY A 76 14.48 -30.63 -10.19
CA GLY A 76 14.56 -31.57 -11.30
C GLY A 76 13.93 -30.98 -12.56
N GLY A 77 14.45 -31.36 -13.72
CA GLY A 77 13.99 -30.82 -15.01
C GLY A 77 14.03 -29.29 -15.03
N ASP A 78 12.90 -28.68 -15.36
CA ASP A 78 12.73 -27.23 -15.47
C ASP A 78 12.79 -26.47 -14.13
N LEU A 79 12.81 -27.18 -12.99
CA LEU A 79 12.90 -26.58 -11.65
C LEU A 79 14.35 -26.47 -11.13
N ARG A 80 15.33 -26.89 -11.93
CA ARG A 80 16.75 -26.67 -11.63
C ARG A 80 17.07 -25.19 -11.73
N ILE A 81 17.94 -24.72 -10.85
CA ILE A 81 18.49 -23.37 -10.89
C ILE A 81 19.39 -23.26 -12.14
N PRO A 82 19.05 -22.42 -13.14
CA PRO A 82 19.84 -22.29 -14.35
C PRO A 82 21.13 -21.51 -14.14
N LEU A 83 22.10 -21.69 -15.05
CA LEU A 83 23.21 -20.75 -15.18
C LEU A 83 22.81 -19.57 -16.07
N LEU A 84 23.43 -18.42 -15.86
CA LEU A 84 23.29 -17.28 -16.78
C LEU A 84 23.71 -17.66 -18.21
N ALA A 85 24.74 -18.50 -18.36
CA ALA A 85 25.18 -19.00 -19.67
C ALA A 85 24.06 -19.75 -20.42
N ASP A 86 23.22 -20.51 -19.71
CA ASP A 86 22.12 -21.28 -20.31
C ASP A 86 21.02 -20.33 -20.84
N ALA A 87 20.74 -19.22 -20.14
CA ALA A 87 19.79 -18.21 -20.58
C ALA A 87 20.30 -17.40 -21.79
N LEU A 88 21.60 -17.08 -21.82
CA LEU A 88 22.23 -16.43 -22.97
C LEU A 88 22.16 -17.34 -24.21
N GLU A 89 22.46 -18.64 -24.07
CA GLU A 89 22.33 -19.61 -25.15
C GLU A 89 20.89 -19.75 -25.62
N LEU A 90 19.93 -19.81 -24.69
CA LEU A 90 18.50 -19.92 -24.99
C LEU A 90 17.99 -18.76 -25.86
N LEU A 91 18.42 -17.53 -25.56
CA LEU A 91 17.99 -16.33 -26.28
C LEU A 91 18.89 -15.99 -27.48
N ALA A 92 19.98 -16.74 -27.71
CA ALA A 92 20.89 -16.49 -28.81
C ALA A 92 20.18 -16.59 -30.17
N GLY A 93 20.18 -15.50 -30.92
CA GLY A 93 19.53 -15.43 -32.23
C GLY A 93 18.03 -15.06 -32.19
N THR A 94 17.49 -14.77 -31.01
CA THR A 94 16.19 -14.12 -30.85
C THR A 94 16.34 -12.59 -30.84
N ASP A 95 15.23 -11.87 -31.05
CA ASP A 95 15.18 -10.41 -30.91
C ASP A 95 14.91 -9.93 -29.47
N VAL A 96 14.83 -10.86 -28.51
CA VAL A 96 14.55 -10.59 -27.10
C VAL A 96 15.81 -10.05 -26.42
N GLU A 97 15.68 -8.95 -25.70
CA GLU A 97 16.73 -8.40 -24.85
C GLU A 97 16.69 -9.04 -23.46
N LEU A 98 17.83 -9.53 -22.96
CA LEU A 98 17.97 -10.03 -21.60
C LEU A 98 18.42 -8.88 -20.69
N VAL A 99 17.59 -8.52 -19.70
CA VAL A 99 17.97 -7.59 -18.63
C VAL A 99 18.46 -8.40 -17.45
N ILE A 100 19.71 -8.18 -17.05
CA ILE A 100 20.34 -8.85 -15.91
C ILE A 100 20.24 -7.93 -14.71
N ASP A 101 19.42 -8.29 -13.73
CA ASP A 101 19.26 -7.60 -12.45
C ASP A 101 20.21 -8.16 -11.38
N MET A 102 20.73 -7.26 -10.55
CA MET A 102 21.69 -7.55 -9.50
C MET A 102 21.34 -6.80 -8.22
N ALA A 103 20.94 -7.55 -7.19
CA ALA A 103 20.60 -6.98 -5.88
C ALA A 103 21.81 -6.39 -5.14
N SER A 104 23.04 -6.79 -5.50
CA SER A 104 24.30 -6.24 -4.97
C SER A 104 25.32 -6.02 -6.11
N GLY A 105 26.45 -5.39 -5.80
CA GLY A 105 27.55 -5.25 -6.76
C GLY A 105 28.36 -6.54 -7.00
N ASP A 106 28.21 -7.55 -6.14
CA ASP A 106 29.07 -8.74 -6.12
C ASP A 106 29.01 -9.56 -7.43
N PRO A 107 27.83 -9.75 -8.07
CA PRO A 107 27.75 -10.54 -9.29
C PRO A 107 28.33 -9.86 -10.53
N ALA A 108 28.54 -8.54 -10.52
CA ALA A 108 28.77 -7.75 -11.73
C ALA A 108 29.97 -8.23 -12.57
N ALA A 109 31.13 -8.45 -11.96
CA ALA A 109 32.33 -8.90 -12.69
C ALA A 109 32.15 -10.32 -13.27
N ALA A 110 31.59 -11.24 -12.49
CA ALA A 110 31.39 -12.63 -12.91
C ALA A 110 30.32 -12.74 -14.01
N ALA A 111 29.19 -12.05 -13.84
CA ALA A 111 28.12 -11.99 -14.84
C ALA A 111 28.62 -11.36 -16.14
N HIS A 112 29.39 -10.27 -16.07
CA HIS A 112 30.02 -9.66 -17.24
C HIS A 112 30.96 -10.64 -17.96
N ALA A 113 31.81 -11.36 -17.22
CA ALA A 113 32.69 -12.37 -17.82
C ALA A 113 31.92 -13.49 -18.53
N VAL A 114 30.80 -13.94 -17.96
CA VAL A 114 29.91 -14.93 -18.61
C VAL A 114 29.32 -14.39 -19.91
N VAL A 115 28.85 -13.13 -19.92
CA VAL A 115 28.32 -12.48 -21.12
C VAL A 115 29.38 -12.32 -22.21
N GLN A 116 30.61 -11.95 -21.86
CA GLN A 116 31.73 -11.81 -22.82
C GLN A 116 32.20 -13.16 -23.37
N ALA A 117 32.11 -14.23 -22.58
CA ALA A 117 32.50 -15.57 -22.99
C ALA A 117 31.44 -16.28 -23.87
N ALA A 118 30.22 -15.74 -23.96
CA ALA A 118 29.14 -16.35 -24.73
C ALA A 118 29.48 -16.38 -26.24
N PRO A 119 29.41 -17.54 -26.92
CA PRO A 119 29.74 -17.64 -28.35
C PRO A 119 28.84 -16.78 -29.25
N ARG A 120 27.59 -16.61 -28.83
CA ARG A 120 26.59 -15.74 -29.44
C ARG A 120 25.80 -15.08 -28.33
N THR A 121 25.92 -13.77 -28.24
CA THR A 121 25.26 -13.01 -27.18
C THR A 121 23.95 -12.43 -27.72
N PRO A 122 22.81 -12.63 -27.05
CA PRO A 122 21.63 -11.82 -27.32
C PRO A 122 21.90 -10.35 -26.98
N ARG A 123 20.93 -9.47 -27.19
CA ARG A 123 21.02 -8.13 -26.63
C ARG A 123 20.97 -8.24 -25.10
N VAL A 124 21.90 -7.57 -24.42
CA VAL A 124 21.99 -7.57 -22.96
C VAL A 124 21.89 -6.14 -22.44
N ALA A 125 21.09 -5.96 -21.40
CA ALA A 125 21.06 -4.77 -20.57
C ALA A 125 21.28 -5.14 -19.10
N TRP A 126 21.70 -4.17 -18.31
CA TRP A 126 22.08 -4.35 -16.91
C TRP A 126 21.22 -3.44 -16.03
N CYS A 127 20.70 -3.95 -14.93
CA CYS A 127 20.02 -3.18 -13.90
C CYS A 127 20.39 -3.64 -12.49
N GLY A 128 19.92 -2.91 -11.48
CA GLY A 128 20.14 -3.23 -10.08
C GLY A 128 21.12 -2.28 -9.39
N HIS A 129 21.80 -2.78 -8.36
CA HIS A 129 22.59 -1.99 -7.42
C HIS A 129 23.60 -1.06 -8.11
N LEU A 130 23.69 0.21 -7.65
CA LEU A 130 24.50 1.25 -8.31
C LEU A 130 25.98 0.87 -8.41
N ASP A 131 26.55 0.24 -7.37
CA ASP A 131 27.96 -0.18 -7.42
C ASP A 131 28.21 -1.26 -8.49
N GLY A 132 27.24 -2.15 -8.71
CA GLY A 132 27.28 -3.11 -9.81
C GLY A 132 27.22 -2.41 -11.16
N MET A 133 26.33 -1.43 -11.32
CA MET A 133 26.21 -0.65 -12.57
C MET A 133 27.47 0.16 -12.88
N ARG A 134 28.12 0.73 -11.87
CA ARG A 134 29.42 1.41 -12.00
C ARG A 134 30.49 0.47 -12.51
N LEU A 135 30.62 -0.70 -11.88
CA LEU A 135 31.59 -1.70 -12.30
C LEU A 135 31.30 -2.21 -13.72
N ILE A 136 30.04 -2.46 -14.08
CA ILE A 136 29.66 -2.83 -15.45
C ILE A 136 30.06 -1.72 -16.44
N ARG A 137 29.82 -0.44 -16.11
CA ARG A 137 30.19 0.68 -16.98
C ARG A 137 31.71 0.81 -17.14
N GLU A 138 32.49 0.50 -16.10
CA GLU A 138 33.96 0.48 -16.16
C GLU A 138 34.47 -0.67 -17.04
N LEU A 139 33.89 -1.87 -16.90
CA LEU A 139 34.26 -3.05 -17.68
C LEU A 139 33.82 -2.94 -19.15
N ASP A 140 32.67 -2.30 -19.40
CA ASP A 140 32.08 -2.10 -20.72
C ASP A 140 31.53 -0.66 -20.88
N PRO A 141 32.33 0.23 -21.51
CA PRO A 141 31.91 1.60 -21.80
C PRO A 141 30.68 1.75 -22.69
N ALA A 142 30.24 0.68 -23.38
CA ALA A 142 29.08 0.63 -24.25
C ALA A 142 27.88 -0.14 -23.66
N ALA A 143 28.01 -0.68 -22.45
CA ALA A 143 26.93 -1.41 -21.77
C ALA A 143 25.61 -0.62 -21.75
N VAL A 144 24.52 -1.32 -22.04
CA VAL A 144 23.16 -0.77 -21.92
C VAL A 144 22.74 -0.87 -20.46
N ILE A 145 22.57 0.27 -19.79
CA ILE A 145 22.21 0.31 -18.36
C ILE A 145 20.78 0.84 -18.20
N TRP A 146 20.02 0.14 -17.37
CA TRP A 146 18.73 0.54 -16.84
C TRP A 146 18.95 1.04 -15.40
N LEU A 147 19.05 2.35 -15.23
CA LEU A 147 19.36 2.99 -13.95
C LEU A 147 18.16 2.89 -13.00
N PRO A 148 18.26 2.24 -11.83
CA PRO A 148 17.20 2.33 -10.84
C PRO A 148 17.04 3.77 -10.35
N TRP A 149 15.80 4.26 -10.36
CA TRP A 149 15.47 5.60 -9.91
C TRP A 149 14.15 5.57 -9.15
N ALA A 150 14.21 5.81 -7.84
CA ALA A 150 13.04 5.80 -6.96
C ALA A 150 12.62 7.21 -6.51
N ASP A 151 13.34 8.25 -6.94
CA ASP A 151 12.98 9.63 -6.62
C ASP A 151 11.77 10.06 -7.47
N PRO A 152 10.70 10.62 -6.86
CA PRO A 152 9.56 11.16 -7.60
C PRO A 152 9.92 12.42 -8.42
N GLN A 153 11.07 13.05 -8.17
CA GLN A 153 11.60 14.11 -9.01
C GLN A 153 12.31 13.51 -10.23
N PRO A 154 12.21 14.14 -11.41
CA PRO A 154 12.94 13.70 -12.57
C PRO A 154 14.46 13.85 -12.34
N PRO A 155 15.29 12.91 -12.86
CA PRO A 155 16.73 13.07 -12.81
C PRO A 155 17.17 14.30 -13.60
N THR A 156 18.31 14.86 -13.24
CA THR A 156 19.01 15.90 -14.00
C THR A 156 20.04 15.29 -14.95
N ALA A 157 20.59 16.11 -15.86
CA ALA A 157 21.68 15.66 -16.72
C ALA A 157 22.92 15.20 -15.93
N ASP A 158 23.19 15.82 -14.78
CA ASP A 158 24.33 15.47 -13.92
C ASP A 158 24.10 14.12 -13.24
N ASP A 159 22.87 13.82 -12.80
CA ASP A 159 22.51 12.52 -12.23
C ASP A 159 22.74 11.38 -13.23
N LEU A 160 22.52 11.64 -14.52
CA LEU A 160 22.69 10.65 -15.58
C LEU A 160 24.14 10.58 -16.12
N ALA A 161 24.99 11.55 -15.81
CA ALA A 161 26.30 11.72 -16.45
C ALA A 161 27.27 10.57 -16.13
N GLU A 162 27.22 10.03 -14.92
CA GLU A 162 28.12 8.97 -14.46
C GLU A 162 27.89 7.66 -15.24
N LEU A 163 26.66 7.15 -15.20
CA LEU A 163 26.33 5.83 -15.75
C LEU A 163 25.87 5.88 -17.21
N ARG A 164 25.48 7.06 -17.71
CA ARG A 164 24.95 7.28 -19.07
C ARG A 164 23.91 6.21 -19.43
N PRO A 165 22.83 6.07 -18.63
CA PRO A 165 21.87 5.00 -18.81
C PRO A 165 21.06 5.17 -20.09
N ALA A 166 20.63 4.06 -20.66
CA ALA A 166 19.69 4.05 -21.79
C ALA A 166 18.24 4.11 -21.33
N VAL A 167 17.98 3.71 -20.08
CA VAL A 167 16.66 3.62 -19.47
C VAL A 167 16.76 4.07 -18.01
N VAL A 168 15.81 4.88 -17.56
CA VAL A 168 15.54 5.17 -16.15
C VAL A 168 14.44 4.21 -15.70
N ASN A 169 14.76 3.31 -14.76
CA ASN A 169 13.93 2.19 -14.33
C ASN A 169 13.32 2.46 -12.95
N MET A 170 12.00 2.63 -12.88
CA MET A 170 11.33 3.26 -11.74
C MET A 170 10.23 2.41 -11.10
N PRO A 171 10.02 2.51 -9.78
CA PRO A 171 8.80 2.00 -9.16
C PRO A 171 7.57 2.67 -9.78
N HIS A 172 6.58 1.90 -10.20
CA HIS A 172 5.50 2.42 -11.05
C HIS A 172 4.65 3.52 -10.41
N LEU A 173 4.50 3.54 -9.08
CA LEU A 173 3.68 4.54 -8.37
C LEU A 173 4.30 5.94 -8.35
N VAL A 174 5.61 6.08 -8.59
CA VAL A 174 6.26 7.40 -8.68
C VAL A 174 6.39 7.92 -10.11
N VAL A 175 5.94 7.14 -11.10
CA VAL A 175 5.99 7.53 -12.51
C VAL A 175 4.81 8.41 -12.87
N GLY A 176 5.05 9.69 -13.12
CA GLY A 176 4.07 10.65 -13.64
C GLY A 176 4.42 11.17 -15.04
N ARG A 177 3.44 11.71 -15.77
CA ARG A 177 3.65 12.22 -17.14
C ARG A 177 4.75 13.27 -17.24
N ALA A 178 4.79 14.25 -16.35
CA ALA A 178 5.83 15.28 -16.35
C ALA A 178 7.24 14.70 -16.15
N LEU A 179 7.35 13.62 -15.35
CA LEU A 179 8.61 12.91 -15.18
C LEU A 179 9.02 12.18 -16.46
N VAL A 180 8.07 11.49 -17.10
CA VAL A 180 8.33 10.80 -18.38
C VAL A 180 8.84 11.79 -19.43
N ASP A 181 8.16 12.92 -19.60
CA ASP A 181 8.53 13.96 -20.55
C ASP A 181 9.94 14.54 -20.24
N ALA A 182 10.28 14.73 -18.96
CA ALA A 182 11.59 15.20 -18.54
C ALA A 182 12.72 14.20 -18.82
N VAL A 183 12.50 12.90 -18.55
CA VAL A 183 13.48 11.85 -18.85
C VAL A 183 13.70 11.72 -20.36
N HIS A 184 12.62 11.79 -21.15
CA HIS A 184 12.71 11.79 -22.62
C HIS A 184 13.48 13.00 -23.15
N ALA A 185 13.32 14.18 -22.54
CA ALA A 185 14.08 15.38 -22.91
C ALA A 185 15.59 15.24 -22.66
N LEU A 186 15.99 14.38 -21.72
CA LEU A 186 17.39 14.01 -21.46
C LEU A 186 17.91 12.91 -22.40
N GLY A 187 17.06 12.38 -23.29
CA GLY A 187 17.42 11.35 -24.26
C GLY A 187 17.42 9.92 -23.73
N ALA A 188 16.92 9.70 -22.51
CA ALA A 188 16.75 8.36 -21.93
C ALA A 188 15.29 7.89 -22.06
N ARG A 189 15.08 6.57 -21.98
CA ARG A 189 13.75 5.95 -21.92
C ARG A 189 13.29 5.76 -20.48
N VAL A 190 12.01 5.51 -20.25
CA VAL A 190 11.43 5.18 -18.94
C VAL A 190 10.92 3.75 -18.92
N ALA A 191 11.35 2.98 -17.93
CA ALA A 191 10.77 1.69 -17.57
C ALA A 191 10.08 1.77 -16.21
N ALA A 192 8.96 1.07 -16.02
CA ALA A 192 8.22 1.02 -14.78
C ALA A 192 8.08 -0.41 -14.27
N TRP A 193 8.32 -0.64 -12.97
CA TRP A 193 8.27 -1.96 -12.33
C TRP A 193 7.63 -1.92 -10.93
N THR A 194 7.13 -3.02 -10.38
CA THR A 194 6.56 -4.17 -11.10
C THR A 194 5.05 -3.95 -11.18
N VAL A 195 4.45 -4.10 -12.36
CA VAL A 195 3.07 -3.67 -12.63
C VAL A 195 2.22 -4.87 -12.99
N ASP A 196 1.35 -5.30 -12.09
CA ASP A 196 0.50 -6.48 -12.31
C ASP A 196 -0.98 -6.14 -12.52
N GLU A 197 -1.39 -4.93 -12.15
CA GLU A 197 -2.78 -4.46 -12.28
C GLU A 197 -3.04 -3.89 -13.70
N PRO A 198 -4.00 -4.45 -14.49
CA PRO A 198 -4.31 -3.99 -15.84
C PRO A 198 -4.60 -2.50 -15.95
N ALA A 199 -5.35 -1.93 -15.00
CA ALA A 199 -5.69 -0.51 -15.01
C ALA A 199 -4.43 0.37 -14.90
N GLN A 200 -3.44 -0.06 -14.10
CA GLN A 200 -2.16 0.63 -13.97
C GLN A 200 -1.30 0.46 -15.22
N MET A 201 -1.31 -0.71 -15.87
CA MET A 201 -0.62 -0.92 -17.16
C MET A 201 -1.15 0.04 -18.24
N GLU A 202 -2.48 0.13 -18.36
CA GLU A 202 -3.15 1.04 -19.31
C GLU A 202 -2.78 2.50 -19.03
N TRP A 203 -2.77 2.90 -17.75
CA TRP A 203 -2.39 4.25 -17.34
C TRP A 203 -0.93 4.59 -17.66
N LEU A 204 0.03 3.74 -17.31
CA LEU A 204 1.45 3.97 -17.61
C LEU A 204 1.71 4.03 -19.12
N ALA A 205 1.08 3.14 -19.89
CA ALA A 205 1.16 3.18 -21.35
C ALA A 205 0.55 4.46 -21.93
N SER A 206 -0.54 4.98 -21.34
CA SER A 206 -1.13 6.27 -21.71
C SER A 206 -0.23 7.47 -21.38
N MET A 207 0.65 7.34 -20.38
CA MET A 207 1.64 8.36 -20.02
C MET A 207 2.89 8.34 -20.91
N GLY A 208 3.04 7.34 -21.78
CA GLY A 208 4.18 7.24 -22.70
C GLY A 208 5.41 6.53 -22.13
N VAL A 209 5.24 5.74 -21.06
CA VAL A 209 6.29 4.85 -20.54
C VAL A 209 6.79 3.91 -21.66
N ASP A 210 8.09 3.68 -21.76
CA ASP A 210 8.70 2.91 -22.85
C ASP A 210 8.73 1.40 -22.59
N ALA A 211 8.77 0.98 -21.32
CA ALA A 211 8.69 -0.43 -20.95
C ALA A 211 7.95 -0.63 -19.62
N ILE A 212 7.14 -1.68 -19.54
CA ILE A 212 6.47 -2.09 -18.31
C ILE A 212 6.96 -3.49 -17.95
N THR A 213 7.49 -3.64 -16.74
CA THR A 213 7.91 -4.91 -16.17
C THR A 213 6.79 -5.49 -15.31
N THR A 214 6.40 -6.74 -15.58
CA THR A 214 5.22 -7.38 -14.98
C THR A 214 5.45 -8.86 -14.68
N ASN A 215 4.80 -9.38 -13.64
CA ASN A 215 4.63 -10.82 -13.44
C ASN A 215 3.51 -11.38 -14.35
N GLU A 216 2.54 -10.53 -14.73
CA GLU A 216 1.35 -10.87 -15.50
C GLU A 216 1.54 -10.61 -17.01
N LEU A 217 2.53 -11.26 -17.62
CA LEU A 217 2.96 -11.01 -19.00
C LEU A 217 1.82 -11.09 -20.02
N ALA A 218 0.98 -12.12 -19.93
CA ALA A 218 -0.14 -12.31 -20.85
C ALA A 218 -1.14 -11.14 -20.79
N THR A 219 -1.39 -10.63 -19.60
CA THR A 219 -2.26 -9.47 -19.34
C THR A 219 -1.67 -8.20 -19.96
N LEU A 220 -0.37 -7.96 -19.76
CA LEU A 220 0.30 -6.79 -20.35
C LEU A 220 0.30 -6.84 -21.88
N LEU A 221 0.59 -8.00 -22.48
CA LEU A 221 0.58 -8.15 -23.94
C LEU A 221 -0.81 -7.86 -24.53
N ASP A 222 -1.87 -8.32 -23.87
CA ASP A 222 -3.27 -8.01 -24.26
C ASP A 222 -3.59 -6.51 -24.10
N VAL A 223 -3.15 -5.86 -23.01
CA VAL A 223 -3.27 -4.40 -22.85
C VAL A 223 -2.58 -3.65 -23.99
N LEU A 224 -1.33 -4.02 -24.32
CA LEU A 224 -0.55 -3.36 -25.36
C LEU A 224 -1.13 -3.60 -26.76
N ALA A 225 -1.59 -4.82 -27.05
CA ALA A 225 -2.23 -5.16 -28.32
C ALA A 225 -3.53 -4.37 -28.54
N ARG A 226 -4.37 -4.22 -27.50
CA ARG A 226 -5.56 -3.38 -27.57
C ARG A 226 -5.23 -1.90 -27.81
N ARG A 227 -4.17 -1.40 -27.17
CA ARG A 227 -3.70 -0.02 -27.38
C ARG A 227 -3.18 0.20 -28.79
N GLU A 228 -2.45 -0.76 -29.37
CA GLU A 228 -1.99 -0.69 -30.75
C GLU A 228 -3.16 -0.68 -31.74
N ALA A 229 -4.20 -1.47 -31.48
CA ALA A 229 -5.39 -1.54 -32.33
C ALA A 229 -6.24 -0.25 -32.29
N ASP A 230 -6.42 0.35 -31.11
CA ASP A 230 -7.16 1.61 -30.95
C ASP A 230 -6.60 2.44 -29.78
N PRO A 231 -5.63 3.34 -30.07
CA PRO A 231 -5.02 4.18 -29.04
C PRO A 231 -6.01 5.11 -28.34
N ALA A 232 -6.99 5.64 -29.07
CA ALA A 232 -7.96 6.59 -28.52
C ALA A 232 -8.93 5.90 -27.55
N ALA A 233 -9.41 4.70 -27.89
CA ALA A 233 -10.23 3.91 -26.97
C ALA A 233 -9.44 3.42 -25.75
N ALA A 234 -8.15 3.12 -25.91
CA ALA A 234 -7.28 2.76 -24.80
C ALA A 234 -7.05 3.94 -23.83
N ASP A 235 -6.80 5.15 -24.35
CA ASP A 235 -6.65 6.35 -23.52
C ASP A 235 -7.96 6.69 -22.78
N ALA A 236 -9.11 6.59 -23.46
CA ALA A 236 -10.42 6.79 -22.83
C ALA A 236 -10.68 5.81 -21.68
N ARG A 237 -10.21 4.56 -21.80
CA ARG A 237 -10.34 3.54 -20.76
C ARG A 237 -9.39 3.78 -19.59
N ALA A 238 -8.14 4.14 -19.88
CA ALA A 238 -7.13 4.47 -18.88
C ALA A 238 -7.57 5.64 -17.99
N SER A 239 -8.28 6.62 -18.55
CA SER A 239 -8.82 7.78 -17.82
C SER A 239 -10.26 7.61 -17.33
N ALA A 240 -10.89 6.44 -17.51
CA ALA A 240 -12.26 6.23 -17.06
C ALA A 240 -12.34 6.24 -15.52
N PRO A 241 -13.40 6.80 -14.90
CA PRO A 241 -13.53 6.86 -13.44
C PRO A 241 -13.43 5.50 -12.74
N THR A 242 -13.94 4.43 -13.38
CA THR A 242 -13.82 3.06 -12.86
C THR A 242 -12.36 2.59 -12.86
N SER A 243 -11.60 2.88 -13.91
CA SER A 243 -10.17 2.54 -13.99
C SER A 243 -9.37 3.31 -12.95
N GLU A 244 -9.63 4.62 -12.82
CA GLU A 244 -9.00 5.46 -11.80
C GLU A 244 -9.28 4.95 -10.39
N ARG A 245 -10.52 4.55 -10.08
CA ARG A 245 -10.88 3.95 -8.79
C ARG A 245 -10.12 2.64 -8.52
N THR A 246 -10.00 1.77 -9.53
CA THR A 246 -9.20 0.53 -9.42
C THR A 246 -7.73 0.84 -9.12
N ARG A 247 -7.13 1.80 -9.84
CA ARG A 247 -5.75 2.24 -9.58
C ARG A 247 -5.61 2.87 -8.20
N ALA A 248 -6.57 3.69 -7.78
CA ALA A 248 -6.57 4.34 -6.47
C ALA A 248 -6.55 3.30 -5.34
N ARG A 249 -7.38 2.26 -5.43
CA ARG A 249 -7.38 1.16 -4.46
C ARG A 249 -6.06 0.40 -4.45
N ALA A 250 -5.52 0.04 -5.62
CA ALA A 250 -4.23 -0.65 -5.71
C ALA A 250 -3.10 0.19 -5.11
N ALA A 251 -3.01 1.47 -5.46
CA ALA A 251 -2.02 2.39 -4.91
C ALA A 251 -2.16 2.57 -3.39
N ALA A 252 -3.38 2.69 -2.87
CA ALA A 252 -3.62 2.79 -1.44
C ALA A 252 -3.18 1.53 -0.67
N ARG A 253 -3.41 0.34 -1.24
CA ARG A 253 -2.94 -0.94 -0.68
C ARG A 253 -1.42 -1.01 -0.63
N ASP A 254 -0.75 -0.62 -1.70
CA ASP A 254 0.72 -0.63 -1.78
C ASP A 254 1.32 0.37 -0.79
N LEU A 255 0.76 1.58 -0.70
CA LEU A 255 1.17 2.58 0.28
C LEU A 255 0.97 2.09 1.72
N ALA A 256 -0.14 1.40 2.01
CA ALA A 256 -0.37 0.79 3.30
C ALA A 256 0.69 -0.28 3.62
N ALA A 257 1.06 -1.14 2.66
CA ALA A 257 2.11 -2.12 2.83
C ALA A 257 3.49 -1.47 3.08
N ARG A 258 3.80 -0.37 2.38
CA ARG A 258 5.02 0.43 2.61
C ARG A 258 5.02 1.06 3.99
N ALA A 259 3.90 1.63 4.44
CA ALA A 259 3.76 2.20 5.78
C ALA A 259 3.97 1.12 6.87
N VAL A 260 3.37 -0.07 6.71
CA VAL A 260 3.62 -1.22 7.59
C VAL A 260 5.11 -1.55 7.66
N HIS A 261 5.78 -1.66 6.51
CA HIS A 261 7.21 -1.93 6.48
C HIS A 261 8.02 -0.83 7.18
N HIS A 262 7.73 0.44 6.87
CA HIS A 262 8.45 1.61 7.41
C HIS A 262 8.34 1.69 8.94
N VAL A 263 7.11 1.57 9.49
CA VAL A 263 6.87 1.59 10.94
C VAL A 263 7.59 0.43 11.65
N ARG A 264 7.69 -0.75 11.03
CA ARG A 264 8.34 -1.92 11.63
C ARG A 264 9.86 -1.91 11.53
N SER A 265 10.43 -1.26 10.52
CA SER A 265 11.86 -1.30 10.22
C SER A 265 12.65 -0.12 10.79
N HIS A 266 11.96 0.94 11.24
CA HIS A 266 12.60 2.14 11.78
C HIS A 266 12.38 2.23 13.29
N GLU A 267 13.45 2.55 14.02
CA GLU A 267 13.33 2.90 15.44
C GLU A 267 12.57 4.22 15.57
N VAL A 268 11.70 4.30 16.60
CA VAL A 268 11.04 5.55 16.97
C VAL A 268 12.13 6.50 17.47
N GLY A 269 12.56 7.40 16.59
CA GLY A 269 13.61 8.39 16.87
C GLY A 269 13.13 9.50 17.81
N ALA A 270 13.46 10.75 17.47
CA ALA A 270 13.01 11.89 18.26
C ALA A 270 11.48 12.05 18.19
N VAL A 271 10.82 12.00 19.36
CA VAL A 271 9.40 12.31 19.51
C VAL A 271 9.26 13.81 19.79
N THR A 272 8.47 14.50 18.99
CA THR A 272 8.11 15.91 19.20
C THR A 272 6.62 16.03 19.46
N THR A 273 6.16 17.20 19.93
CA THR A 273 4.74 17.45 20.20
C THR A 273 4.21 18.59 19.35
N LYS A 274 2.93 18.50 18.95
CA LYS A 274 2.22 19.50 18.15
C LYS A 274 1.47 20.48 19.06
N ALA A 275 0.15 20.34 19.21
CA ALA A 275 -0.67 21.33 19.91
C ALA A 275 -0.51 21.30 21.44
N ASN A 276 -0.16 20.13 22.01
CA ASN A 276 -0.01 19.94 23.45
C ASN A 276 0.90 18.73 23.78
N PRO A 277 1.31 18.52 25.05
CA PRO A 277 2.24 17.45 25.41
C PRO A 277 1.77 16.00 25.15
N ALA A 278 0.49 15.78 24.88
CA ALA A 278 -0.06 14.46 24.54
C ALA A 278 -0.22 14.23 23.02
N ASP A 279 -0.04 15.29 22.23
CA ASP A 279 -0.18 15.32 20.78
C ASP A 279 1.19 15.14 20.14
N HIS A 280 1.57 13.87 19.94
CA HIS A 280 2.92 13.46 19.53
C HIS A 280 3.05 13.39 18.00
N VAL A 281 4.27 13.60 17.50
CA VAL A 281 4.65 13.36 16.10
C VAL A 281 6.09 12.86 16.02
N THR A 282 6.33 11.89 15.15
CA THR A 282 7.65 11.32 14.88
C THR A 282 8.07 11.55 13.43
N GLU A 283 9.32 11.24 13.08
CA GLU A 283 9.77 11.30 11.68
C GLU A 283 9.09 10.23 10.81
N ILE A 284 8.58 9.15 11.42
CA ILE A 284 7.85 8.08 10.72
C ILE A 284 6.56 8.66 10.12
N ASP A 285 5.78 9.43 10.89
CA ASP A 285 4.55 10.08 10.45
C ASP A 285 4.82 10.95 9.19
N ARG A 286 5.85 11.79 9.28
CA ARG A 286 6.27 12.68 8.19
C ARG A 286 6.78 11.94 6.97
N ALA A 287 7.56 10.88 7.15
CA ALA A 287 8.11 10.09 6.05
C ALA A 287 7.00 9.35 5.28
N VAL A 288 6.06 8.73 6.00
CA VAL A 288 4.90 8.05 5.41
C VAL A 288 4.03 9.05 4.63
N GLU A 289 3.72 10.21 5.21
CA GLU A 289 2.92 11.21 4.50
C GLU A 289 3.63 11.78 3.26
N ARG A 290 4.95 11.95 3.30
CA ARG A 290 5.74 12.36 2.11
C ARG A 290 5.63 11.34 0.98
N ASP A 291 5.71 10.04 1.27
CA ASP A 291 5.56 8.97 0.26
C ASP A 291 4.16 8.99 -0.35
N VAL A 292 3.10 9.06 0.48
CA VAL A 292 1.72 9.14 -0.02
C VAL A 292 1.52 10.37 -0.90
N ARG A 293 2.02 11.53 -0.49
CA ARG A 293 1.93 12.77 -1.29
C ARG A 293 2.65 12.66 -2.63
N ALA A 294 3.83 12.03 -2.65
CA ALA A 294 4.58 11.81 -3.89
C ALA A 294 3.79 10.91 -4.86
N VAL A 295 3.25 9.79 -4.37
CA VAL A 295 2.45 8.87 -5.19
C VAL A 295 1.16 9.53 -5.67
N VAL A 296 0.43 10.22 -4.80
CA VAL A 296 -0.81 10.90 -5.19
C VAL A 296 -0.55 11.98 -6.24
N GLY A 297 0.51 12.77 -6.08
CA GLY A 297 0.91 13.78 -7.06
C GLY A 297 1.29 13.20 -8.42
N ALA A 298 1.98 12.06 -8.44
CA ALA A 298 2.41 11.41 -9.68
C ALA A 298 1.25 10.68 -10.40
N GLN A 299 0.42 9.92 -9.66
CA GLN A 299 -0.60 9.04 -10.22
C GLN A 299 -1.97 9.69 -10.42
N PHE A 300 -2.27 10.73 -9.63
CA PHE A 300 -3.58 11.39 -9.57
C PHE A 300 -3.42 12.92 -9.55
N PRO A 301 -2.81 13.53 -10.58
CA PRO A 301 -2.41 14.94 -10.57
C PRO A 301 -3.58 15.94 -10.40
N HIS A 302 -4.82 15.50 -10.66
CA HIS A 302 -6.02 16.32 -10.48
C HIS A 302 -6.64 16.20 -9.09
N HIS A 303 -6.20 15.25 -8.26
CA HIS A 303 -6.71 15.06 -6.90
C HIS A 303 -6.05 16.05 -5.94
N VAL A 304 -6.63 16.17 -4.75
CA VAL A 304 -6.03 16.88 -3.62
C VAL A 304 -5.77 15.89 -2.48
N LEU A 305 -4.86 16.24 -1.58
CA LEU A 305 -4.58 15.45 -0.37
C LEU A 305 -4.65 16.34 0.86
N VAL A 306 -5.43 15.90 1.84
CA VAL A 306 -5.53 16.43 3.20
C VAL A 306 -4.90 15.39 4.12
N GLY A 307 -3.74 15.70 4.67
CA GLY A 307 -3.00 14.84 5.58
C GLY A 307 -2.89 15.46 6.97
N GLU A 308 -2.69 14.62 7.98
CA GLU A 308 -2.54 15.06 9.37
C GLU A 308 -1.30 15.95 9.58
N GLU A 309 -0.16 15.64 8.94
CA GLU A 309 1.12 16.27 9.25
C GLU A 309 1.40 17.53 8.45
N TYR A 310 1.09 17.52 7.15
CA TYR A 310 1.32 18.67 6.26
C TYR A 310 0.03 19.37 5.85
N GLY A 311 -1.13 18.96 6.38
CA GLY A 311 -2.42 19.61 6.15
C GLY A 311 -2.93 19.46 4.73
N GLY A 312 -3.56 20.52 4.21
CA GLY A 312 -4.22 20.52 2.90
C GLY A 312 -5.67 20.95 3.03
N GLU A 313 -6.30 21.24 1.90
CA GLU A 313 -7.68 21.70 1.85
C GLU A 313 -8.45 20.93 0.78
N ALA A 314 -9.60 20.37 1.16
CA ALA A 314 -10.51 19.75 0.22
C ALA A 314 -11.11 20.82 -0.70
N VAL A 315 -11.11 20.56 -2.01
CA VAL A 315 -11.63 21.50 -3.00
C VAL A 315 -12.92 20.92 -3.59
N PRO A 316 -14.06 21.64 -3.54
CA PRO A 316 -15.31 21.17 -4.13
C PRO A 316 -15.15 20.73 -5.58
N GLY A 317 -15.69 19.55 -5.91
CA GLY A 317 -15.64 18.98 -7.26
C GLY A 317 -14.30 18.35 -7.66
N ARG A 318 -13.32 18.27 -6.74
CA ARG A 318 -12.07 17.52 -6.94
C ARG A 318 -12.03 16.31 -6.00
N PRO A 319 -11.62 15.13 -6.51
CA PRO A 319 -11.35 13.99 -5.64
C PRO A 319 -10.31 14.35 -4.56
N CYS A 320 -10.58 13.94 -3.32
CA CYS A 320 -9.78 14.29 -2.16
C CYS A 320 -9.33 13.04 -1.41
N TRP A 321 -8.03 12.91 -1.20
CA TRP A 321 -7.44 11.91 -0.32
C TRP A 321 -7.37 12.45 1.11
N TYR A 322 -7.82 11.65 2.07
CA TYR A 322 -7.68 11.91 3.50
C TYR A 322 -6.72 10.88 4.08
N LEU A 323 -5.69 11.36 4.77
CA LEU A 323 -4.59 10.54 5.27
C LEU A 323 -4.31 10.84 6.74
N ASP A 324 -4.29 9.78 7.53
CA ASP A 324 -3.55 9.71 8.78
C ASP A 324 -2.39 8.71 8.59
N PRO A 325 -1.13 9.18 8.57
CA PRO A 325 0.02 8.30 8.35
C PRO A 325 0.26 7.33 9.51
N VAL A 326 -0.08 7.72 10.75
CA VAL A 326 0.07 6.91 11.96
C VAL A 326 -0.99 7.32 13.01
N ASP A 327 -2.19 6.78 12.90
CA ASP A 327 -3.20 6.91 13.94
C ASP A 327 -2.72 6.17 15.20
N GLY A 328 -2.79 6.85 16.34
CA GLY A 328 -2.23 6.39 17.60
C GLY A 328 -0.75 6.70 17.77
N THR A 329 -0.22 7.82 17.26
CA THR A 329 1.19 8.22 17.45
C THR A 329 1.64 8.20 18.92
N ALA A 330 0.75 8.48 19.87
CA ALA A 330 1.04 8.34 21.29
C ALA A 330 1.37 6.88 21.69
N ASN A 331 0.69 5.90 21.12
CA ASN A 331 1.01 4.48 21.31
C ASN A 331 2.36 4.14 20.68
N LEU A 332 2.64 4.60 19.46
CA LEU A 332 3.93 4.41 18.80
C LEU A 332 5.07 4.97 19.66
N ALA A 333 4.93 6.21 20.12
CA ALA A 333 5.91 6.90 20.96
C ALA A 333 6.20 6.18 22.29
N ASN A 334 5.24 5.43 22.81
CA ASN A 334 5.35 4.71 24.08
C ASN A 334 5.56 3.19 23.91
N GLY A 335 5.79 2.71 22.67
CA GLY A 335 6.04 1.29 22.39
C GLY A 335 4.81 0.38 22.59
N VAL A 336 3.60 0.94 22.54
CA VAL A 336 2.35 0.17 22.58
C VAL A 336 2.02 -0.32 21.17
N PRO A 337 1.87 -1.64 20.93
CA PRO A 337 1.69 -2.19 19.60
C PRO A 337 0.23 -2.07 19.10
N TRP A 338 -0.28 -0.84 19.03
CA TRP A 338 -1.63 -0.52 18.60
C TRP A 338 -1.67 0.84 17.88
N THR A 339 -1.34 0.82 16.60
CA THR A 339 -1.36 1.99 15.71
C THR A 339 -1.81 1.58 14.32
N SER A 340 -2.24 2.54 13.48
CA SER A 340 -2.58 2.26 12.10
C SER A 340 -2.21 3.33 11.11
N PHE A 341 -2.03 2.92 9.87
CA PHE A 341 -2.11 3.81 8.70
C PHE A 341 -3.56 3.88 8.21
N SER A 342 -4.07 5.06 7.87
CA SER A 342 -5.42 5.28 7.34
C SER A 342 -5.38 6.13 6.07
N LEU A 343 -5.94 5.63 4.97
CA LEU A 343 -6.03 6.38 3.71
C LEU A 343 -7.38 6.17 3.04
N ALA A 344 -8.10 7.26 2.79
CA ALA A 344 -9.39 7.26 2.11
C ALA A 344 -9.39 8.19 0.89
N LEU A 345 -10.03 7.76 -0.20
CA LEU A 345 -10.36 8.62 -1.33
C LEU A 345 -11.86 8.98 -1.27
N VAL A 346 -12.15 10.28 -1.34
CA VAL A 346 -13.49 10.84 -1.40
C VAL A 346 -13.72 11.47 -2.76
N VAL A 347 -14.86 11.17 -3.38
CA VAL A 347 -15.32 11.76 -4.64
C VAL A 347 -16.73 12.28 -4.42
N ASP A 348 -16.97 13.55 -4.76
CA ASP A 348 -18.28 14.20 -4.60
C ASP A 348 -18.89 14.09 -3.19
N GLY A 349 -18.04 14.11 -2.16
CA GLY A 349 -18.45 14.01 -0.76
C GLY A 349 -18.63 12.59 -0.23
N GLU A 350 -18.46 11.57 -1.07
CA GLU A 350 -18.64 10.17 -0.70
C GLU A 350 -17.30 9.41 -0.68
N PRO A 351 -16.99 8.64 0.38
CA PRO A 351 -15.82 7.77 0.42
C PRO A 351 -15.98 6.63 -0.59
N VAL A 352 -15.03 6.49 -1.52
CA VAL A 352 -15.07 5.49 -2.60
C VAL A 352 -14.00 4.42 -2.50
N VAL A 353 -12.88 4.71 -1.83
CA VAL A 353 -11.79 3.78 -1.52
C VAL A 353 -11.32 4.05 -0.09
N GLY A 354 -11.05 3.00 0.67
CA GLY A 354 -10.52 3.12 2.03
C GLY A 354 -9.57 1.97 2.33
N VAL A 355 -8.40 2.28 2.88
CA VAL A 355 -7.41 1.29 3.33
C VAL A 355 -6.95 1.64 4.73
N VAL A 356 -6.97 0.65 5.61
CA VAL A 356 -6.45 0.72 6.98
C VAL A 356 -5.42 -0.38 7.15
N ALA A 357 -4.26 -0.05 7.68
CA ALA A 357 -3.20 -1.02 7.96
C ALA A 357 -2.79 -1.00 9.43
N ASP A 358 -2.68 -2.18 10.03
CA ASP A 358 -2.08 -2.42 11.34
C ASP A 358 -0.61 -2.88 11.16
N PRO A 359 0.39 -2.02 11.45
CA PRO A 359 1.79 -2.35 11.27
C PRO A 359 2.26 -3.52 12.14
N TRP A 360 1.73 -3.67 13.35
CA TRP A 360 2.18 -4.68 14.30
C TRP A 360 1.73 -6.08 13.88
N ARG A 361 0.48 -6.20 13.42
CA ARG A 361 -0.07 -7.46 12.89
C ARG A 361 0.25 -7.69 11.42
N GLY A 362 0.73 -6.67 10.69
CA GLY A 362 0.91 -6.73 9.24
C GLY A 362 -0.43 -6.92 8.50
N THR A 363 -1.54 -6.52 9.11
CA THR A 363 -2.88 -6.70 8.54
C THR A 363 -3.26 -5.46 7.75
N VAL A 364 -3.65 -5.65 6.49
CA VAL A 364 -4.20 -4.59 5.64
C VAL A 364 -5.67 -4.92 5.36
N VAL A 365 -6.54 -3.97 5.68
CA VAL A 365 -7.98 -4.02 5.40
C VAL A 365 -8.31 -2.94 4.39
N GLU A 366 -9.07 -3.31 3.37
CA GLU A 366 -9.39 -2.40 2.27
C GLU A 366 -10.87 -2.52 1.87
N ALA A 367 -11.41 -1.45 1.30
CA ALA A 367 -12.77 -1.41 0.80
C ALA A 367 -12.88 -0.51 -0.43
N ALA A 368 -13.84 -0.84 -1.30
CA ALA A 368 -14.28 0.01 -2.38
C ALA A 368 -15.80 0.09 -2.40
N ALA A 369 -16.34 1.30 -2.55
CA ALA A 369 -17.77 1.56 -2.46
C ALA A 369 -18.58 0.68 -3.43
N GLY A 370 -19.50 -0.11 -2.89
CA GLY A 370 -20.37 -1.04 -3.61
C GLY A 370 -19.69 -2.36 -4.05
N GLU A 371 -18.40 -2.55 -3.78
CA GLU A 371 -17.67 -3.76 -4.18
C GLU A 371 -17.41 -4.71 -3.00
N GLY A 372 -17.40 -4.20 -1.76
CA GLY A 372 -17.11 -4.94 -0.55
C GLY A 372 -15.84 -4.48 0.18
N ALA A 373 -15.52 -5.20 1.25
CA ALA A 373 -14.31 -5.03 2.04
C ALA A 373 -13.53 -6.35 2.13
N TRP A 374 -12.21 -6.27 2.21
CA TRP A 374 -11.31 -7.43 2.25
C TRP A 374 -10.20 -7.26 3.27
N SER A 375 -9.75 -8.38 3.82
CA SER A 375 -8.54 -8.49 4.62
C SER A 375 -7.79 -9.75 4.20
N ALA A 376 -6.49 -9.63 3.91
CA ALA A 376 -5.66 -10.75 3.43
C ALA A 376 -6.30 -11.54 2.25
N GLY A 377 -6.93 -10.82 1.31
CA GLY A 377 -7.60 -11.40 0.14
C GLY A 377 -8.98 -12.03 0.42
N ALA A 378 -9.35 -12.23 1.68
CA ALA A 378 -10.67 -12.75 2.06
C ALA A 378 -11.69 -11.62 2.18
N ARG A 379 -12.87 -11.80 1.57
CA ARG A 379 -13.98 -10.84 1.70
C ARG A 379 -14.53 -10.86 3.13
N LEU A 380 -14.75 -9.68 3.70
CA LEU A 380 -15.37 -9.51 5.00
C LEU A 380 -16.89 -9.52 4.86
N ASP A 381 -17.56 -10.25 5.76
CA ASP A 381 -19.02 -10.29 5.85
C ASP A 381 -19.47 -10.44 7.31
N LEU A 382 -19.92 -9.34 7.89
CA LEU A 382 -20.40 -9.29 9.28
C LEU A 382 -21.74 -10.02 9.49
N ARG A 383 -22.50 -10.26 8.41
CA ARG A 383 -23.78 -10.97 8.45
C ARG A 383 -23.56 -12.48 8.45
N ALA A 384 -22.54 -12.95 7.75
CA ALA A 384 -22.14 -14.36 7.75
C ALA A 384 -21.37 -14.76 9.01
N THR A 385 -20.69 -13.81 9.67
CA THR A 385 -19.86 -14.10 10.85
C THR A 385 -20.69 -14.05 12.15
N PRO A 386 -20.76 -15.15 12.94
CA PRO A 386 -21.47 -15.12 14.22
C PRO A 386 -20.76 -14.16 15.18
N GLY A 387 -21.45 -13.11 15.64
CA GLY A 387 -20.85 -12.09 16.52
C GLY A 387 -20.54 -12.56 17.94
N GLY A 388 -20.57 -13.88 18.20
CA GLY A 388 -20.51 -14.54 19.49
C GLY A 388 -21.88 -15.09 19.95
N VAL A 389 -21.90 -15.84 21.05
CA VAL A 389 -23.06 -16.57 21.59
C VAL A 389 -24.21 -15.64 21.99
N HIS A 390 -25.43 -15.95 21.55
CA HIS A 390 -26.65 -15.21 21.90
C HIS A 390 -27.84 -16.12 22.19
N ALA A 391 -28.68 -15.68 23.12
CA ALA A 391 -30.10 -16.03 23.18
C ALA A 391 -30.90 -15.01 22.34
N PRO A 392 -31.90 -15.42 21.53
CA PRO A 392 -32.61 -14.54 20.58
C PRO A 392 -33.33 -13.33 21.18
N ASP A 393 -33.67 -13.35 22.47
CA ASP A 393 -34.45 -12.31 23.17
C ASP A 393 -33.60 -11.43 24.11
N ALA A 394 -32.27 -11.50 24.01
CA ALA A 394 -31.36 -10.73 24.85
C ALA A 394 -31.03 -9.35 24.25
N ASP A 395 -30.83 -8.38 25.13
CA ASP A 395 -30.16 -7.10 24.85
C ASP A 395 -28.95 -7.29 23.89
N PRO A 396 -28.89 -6.59 22.73
CA PRO A 396 -27.85 -6.80 21.72
C PRO A 396 -26.43 -6.44 22.19
N LEU A 397 -26.30 -5.70 23.29
CA LEU A 397 -25.02 -5.32 23.89
C LEU A 397 -24.58 -6.29 25.01
N ARG A 398 -25.48 -7.12 25.53
CA ARG A 398 -25.16 -7.99 26.68
C ARG A 398 -24.10 -9.02 26.31
N GLY A 399 -23.04 -9.10 27.11
CA GLY A 399 -21.94 -10.03 26.88
C GLY A 399 -21.13 -9.74 25.62
N ARG A 400 -21.32 -8.57 25.00
CA ARG A 400 -20.54 -8.08 23.87
C ARG A 400 -19.38 -7.22 24.34
N MET A 401 -18.49 -6.93 23.39
CA MET A 401 -17.43 -5.96 23.52
C MET A 401 -17.76 -4.74 22.67
N VAL A 402 -17.64 -3.56 23.25
CA VAL A 402 -17.74 -2.26 22.56
C VAL A 402 -16.43 -1.51 22.77
N SER A 403 -16.01 -0.74 21.77
CA SER A 403 -14.79 0.06 21.86
C SER A 403 -15.10 1.56 21.79
N THR A 404 -14.20 2.38 22.33
CA THR A 404 -14.23 3.84 22.21
C THR A 404 -12.79 4.34 22.30
N GLU A 405 -12.57 5.62 22.01
CA GLU A 405 -11.29 6.27 22.24
C GLU A 405 -11.45 7.56 23.04
N LEU A 406 -10.35 7.99 23.67
CA LEU A 406 -10.26 9.31 24.28
C LEU A 406 -10.22 10.39 23.19
N ALA A 407 -10.70 11.59 23.50
CA ALA A 407 -10.47 12.77 22.68
C ALA A 407 -9.08 13.33 23.04
N GLY A 408 -8.05 12.88 22.32
CA GLY A 408 -6.66 13.09 22.70
C GLY A 408 -6.36 12.41 24.02
N HIS A 409 -6.20 13.18 25.10
CA HIS A 409 -5.90 12.68 26.44
C HIS A 409 -7.10 12.66 27.39
N ALA A 410 -8.27 13.17 26.96
CA ALA A 410 -9.41 13.41 27.84
C ALA A 410 -10.65 12.60 27.43
N PRO A 411 -11.53 12.24 28.39
CA PRO A 411 -12.84 11.69 28.06
C PRO A 411 -13.67 12.71 27.26
N TRP A 412 -14.31 12.28 26.18
CA TRP A 412 -15.25 13.13 25.45
C TRP A 412 -16.60 13.26 26.19
N PRO A 413 -17.40 14.34 25.94
CA PRO A 413 -18.67 14.56 26.64
C PRO A 413 -19.65 13.39 26.49
N GLY A 414 -19.94 12.71 27.59
CA GLY A 414 -20.85 11.54 27.63
C GLY A 414 -20.15 10.18 27.67
N MET A 415 -18.81 10.13 27.59
CA MET A 415 -18.05 8.88 27.65
C MET A 415 -18.19 8.14 28.99
N LEU A 416 -18.15 8.86 30.11
CA LEU A 416 -18.27 8.25 31.45
C LEU A 416 -19.68 7.67 31.70
N PRO A 417 -20.79 8.40 31.43
CA PRO A 417 -22.12 7.80 31.46
C PRO A 417 -22.30 6.61 30.52
N LEU A 418 -21.71 6.66 29.31
CA LEU A 418 -21.72 5.52 28.38
C LEU A 418 -21.03 4.29 29.00
N LEU A 419 -19.87 4.49 29.65
CA LEU A 419 -19.15 3.43 30.35
C LEU A 419 -20.01 2.78 31.44
N ASP A 420 -20.64 3.58 32.29
CA ASP A 420 -21.52 3.09 33.36
C ASP A 420 -22.72 2.32 32.80
N ALA A 421 -23.33 2.83 31.72
CA ALA A 421 -24.47 2.19 31.07
C ALA A 421 -24.10 0.86 30.39
N LEU A 422 -22.92 0.76 29.77
CA LEU A 422 -22.42 -0.49 29.20
C LEU A 422 -22.09 -1.51 30.31
N ALA A 423 -21.45 -1.08 31.38
CA ALA A 423 -21.12 -1.93 32.52
C ALA A 423 -22.38 -2.53 33.17
N ALA A 424 -23.43 -1.73 33.35
CA ALA A 424 -24.72 -2.19 33.88
C ALA A 424 -25.39 -3.27 33.01
N ARG A 425 -25.01 -3.38 31.73
CA ARG A 425 -25.51 -4.37 30.76
C ARG A 425 -24.58 -5.56 30.58
N TRP A 426 -23.52 -5.67 31.38
CA TRP A 426 -22.44 -6.64 31.18
C TRP A 426 -21.82 -6.55 29.78
N CYS A 427 -21.80 -5.34 29.20
CA CYS A 427 -21.09 -5.05 27.96
C CYS A 427 -19.69 -4.54 28.31
N THR A 428 -18.67 -5.23 27.81
CA THR A 428 -17.27 -4.90 28.10
C THR A 428 -16.80 -3.77 27.21
N LEU A 429 -16.13 -2.77 27.79
CA LEU A 429 -15.56 -1.65 27.03
C LEU A 429 -14.04 -1.81 26.81
N ARG A 430 -13.53 -1.32 25.68
CA ARG A 430 -12.10 -1.20 25.36
C ARG A 430 -11.77 0.23 24.89
N ILE A 431 -10.59 0.70 25.30
CA ILE A 431 -9.93 1.94 24.85
C ILE A 431 -8.49 1.53 24.54
N MET A 432 -8.07 1.63 23.28
CA MET A 432 -6.81 1.03 22.83
C MET A 432 -5.83 2.06 22.29
N GLY A 433 -6.28 3.25 21.91
CA GLY A 433 -5.45 4.40 21.53
C GLY A 433 -5.28 4.61 20.04
N SER A 434 -6.08 3.98 19.18
CA SER A 434 -6.19 4.28 17.74
C SER A 434 -7.66 4.22 17.33
N GLY A 435 -8.22 5.37 16.95
CA GLY A 435 -9.63 5.52 16.57
C GLY A 435 -9.96 4.72 15.31
N THR A 436 -9.05 4.74 14.35
CA THR A 436 -9.13 4.03 13.08
C THR A 436 -9.18 2.52 13.29
N LEU A 437 -8.26 1.93 14.07
CA LEU A 437 -8.31 0.49 14.39
C LEU A 437 -9.54 0.12 15.22
N THR A 438 -9.97 1.01 16.11
CA THR A 438 -11.18 0.80 16.90
C THR A 438 -12.42 0.69 16.00
N VAL A 439 -12.55 1.55 14.99
CA VAL A 439 -13.66 1.49 14.02
C VAL A 439 -13.50 0.32 13.04
N ALA A 440 -12.33 0.18 12.41
CA ALA A 440 -12.06 -0.89 11.43
C ALA A 440 -12.15 -2.29 12.07
N GLY A 441 -11.81 -2.40 13.35
CA GLY A 441 -11.92 -3.63 14.14
C GLY A 441 -13.34 -4.20 14.18
N ILE A 442 -14.38 -3.39 13.98
CA ILE A 442 -15.75 -3.89 13.86
C ILE A 442 -15.91 -4.78 12.63
N ALA A 443 -15.34 -4.39 11.48
CA ALA A 443 -15.33 -5.20 10.26
C ALA A 443 -14.53 -6.51 10.42
N LEU A 444 -13.55 -6.52 11.32
CA LEU A 444 -12.74 -7.68 11.69
C LEU A 444 -13.34 -8.52 12.82
N CYS A 445 -14.55 -8.21 13.28
CA CYS A 445 -15.21 -8.87 14.41
C CYS A 445 -14.46 -8.77 15.75
N HIS A 446 -13.64 -7.73 15.96
CA HIS A 446 -12.99 -7.45 17.26
C HIS A 446 -13.96 -6.92 18.32
N GLY A 447 -15.18 -6.54 17.92
CA GLY A 447 -16.23 -6.03 18.80
C GLY A 447 -17.58 -5.96 18.09
N ALA A 448 -18.63 -5.66 18.84
CA ALA A 448 -19.98 -5.50 18.31
C ALA A 448 -20.26 -4.06 17.84
N GLY A 449 -19.60 -3.07 18.43
CA GLY A 449 -19.66 -1.69 17.99
C GLY A 449 -18.59 -0.81 18.62
N ALA A 450 -18.44 0.39 18.07
CA ALA A 450 -17.51 1.41 18.50
C ALA A 450 -18.19 2.78 18.49
N VAL A 451 -17.83 3.64 19.44
CA VAL A 451 -18.23 5.07 19.47
C VAL A 451 -16.98 5.91 19.58
N ILE A 452 -16.78 6.85 18.66
CA ILE A 452 -15.74 7.86 18.74
C ILE A 452 -16.43 9.21 18.96
N GLY A 453 -16.06 9.93 20.03
CA GLY A 453 -16.76 11.16 20.43
C GLY A 453 -16.49 12.38 19.54
N ALA A 454 -15.44 12.35 18.72
CA ALA A 454 -15.08 13.40 17.77
C ALA A 454 -14.62 12.78 16.46
N PHE A 455 -15.23 13.20 15.35
CA PHE A 455 -14.91 12.69 14.02
C PHE A 455 -13.83 13.55 13.35
N GLY A 456 -12.69 12.94 13.06
CA GLY A 456 -11.69 13.44 12.11
C GLY A 456 -11.77 12.67 10.80
N PRO A 457 -11.86 13.33 9.63
CA PRO A 457 -11.95 12.63 8.35
C PRO A 457 -10.65 11.91 7.97
N VAL A 458 -9.50 12.44 8.39
CA VAL A 458 -8.18 11.83 8.18
C VAL A 458 -8.07 10.47 8.88
N ASP A 459 -8.54 10.36 10.13
CA ASP A 459 -8.49 9.11 10.87
C ASP A 459 -9.59 8.14 10.38
N HIS A 460 -10.85 8.59 10.33
CA HIS A 460 -11.98 7.65 10.37
C HIS A 460 -12.62 7.30 9.02
N LEU A 461 -12.39 8.06 7.94
CA LEU A 461 -13.11 7.83 6.68
C LEU A 461 -12.84 6.45 6.07
N ALA A 462 -11.59 5.99 6.10
CA ALA A 462 -11.24 4.67 5.57
C ALA A 462 -11.96 3.56 6.37
N ALA A 463 -11.93 3.67 7.70
CA ALA A 463 -12.53 2.70 8.60
C ALA A 463 -14.07 2.65 8.50
N THR A 464 -14.74 3.79 8.36
CA THR A 464 -16.20 3.84 8.19
C THR A 464 -16.66 3.18 6.89
N LEU A 465 -15.96 3.43 5.78
CA LEU A 465 -16.21 2.75 4.50
C LEU A 465 -16.00 1.23 4.63
N ILE A 466 -14.91 0.80 5.28
CA ILE A 466 -14.64 -0.62 5.53
C ILE A 466 -15.78 -1.29 6.30
N VAL A 467 -16.28 -0.66 7.37
CA VAL A 467 -17.42 -1.21 8.15
C VAL A 467 -18.68 -1.31 7.30
N ARG A 468 -18.99 -0.28 6.50
CA ARG A 468 -20.15 -0.27 5.59
C ARG A 468 -20.09 -1.41 4.60
N GLU A 469 -18.96 -1.55 3.93
CA GLU A 469 -18.74 -2.53 2.87
C GLU A 469 -18.61 -3.97 3.39
N ALA A 470 -18.25 -4.15 4.66
CA ALA A 470 -18.36 -5.43 5.38
C ALA A 470 -19.81 -5.78 5.81
N GLY A 471 -20.77 -4.90 5.52
CA GLY A 471 -22.20 -5.09 5.81
C GLY A 471 -22.68 -4.55 7.16
N GLY A 472 -21.83 -3.79 7.85
CA GLY A 472 -22.14 -3.12 9.11
C GLY A 472 -22.94 -1.83 8.95
N VAL A 473 -23.11 -1.11 10.06
CA VAL A 473 -23.88 0.14 10.15
C VAL A 473 -22.99 1.23 10.72
N VAL A 474 -22.99 2.40 10.09
CA VAL A 474 -22.28 3.60 10.56
C VAL A 474 -23.30 4.71 10.74
N LEU A 475 -23.33 5.32 11.92
CA LEU A 475 -24.24 6.41 12.29
C LEU A 475 -23.44 7.60 12.82
N ASP A 476 -23.94 8.80 12.60
CA ASP A 476 -23.43 9.99 13.29
C ASP A 476 -24.05 10.19 14.69
N ALA A 477 -23.71 11.31 15.33
CA ALA A 477 -24.22 11.68 16.64
C ALA A 477 -25.72 11.93 16.69
N ASP A 478 -26.40 12.21 15.58
CA ASP A 478 -27.85 12.41 15.53
C ASP A 478 -28.59 11.12 15.11
N GLY A 479 -27.85 10.11 14.69
CA GLY A 479 -28.37 8.79 14.32
C GLY A 479 -28.64 8.66 12.84
N GLU A 480 -28.15 9.62 12.04
CA GLU A 480 -28.22 9.57 10.58
C GLU A 480 -27.20 8.58 10.05
N ASP A 481 -27.60 7.87 8.99
CA ASP A 481 -26.77 6.90 8.31
C ASP A 481 -25.82 7.64 7.35
N THR A 482 -24.57 7.85 7.78
CA THR A 482 -23.55 8.57 7.02
C THR A 482 -22.15 8.01 7.29
N LEU A 483 -21.28 8.07 6.29
CA LEU A 483 -19.85 7.77 6.43
C LEU A 483 -19.02 9.01 6.73
N PHE A 484 -19.58 10.20 6.50
CA PHE A 484 -18.90 11.48 6.60
C PHE A 484 -19.74 12.46 7.44
N PRO A 485 -19.77 12.29 8.78
CA PRO A 485 -20.47 13.20 9.67
C PRO A 485 -19.98 14.65 9.51
N ALA A 486 -20.92 15.59 9.42
CA ALA A 486 -20.59 17.02 9.31
C ALA A 486 -20.12 17.63 10.64
N SER A 487 -20.57 17.06 11.77
CA SER A 487 -20.15 17.49 13.11
C SER A 487 -20.38 16.37 14.13
N GLY A 488 -19.65 16.43 15.25
CA GLY A 488 -19.78 15.46 16.34
C GLY A 488 -18.88 14.23 16.15
N GLY A 489 -19.33 13.10 16.66
CA GLY A 489 -18.61 11.82 16.62
C GLY A 489 -19.16 10.86 15.58
N VAL A 490 -18.65 9.63 15.59
CA VAL A 490 -19.12 8.53 14.74
C VAL A 490 -19.34 7.26 15.55
N LEU A 491 -20.36 6.49 15.18
CA LEU A 491 -20.65 5.17 15.70
C LEU A 491 -20.57 4.16 14.57
N ALA A 492 -19.87 3.06 14.81
CA ALA A 492 -19.83 1.91 13.92
C ALA A 492 -20.35 0.68 14.67
N ALA A 493 -21.17 -0.14 14.04
CA ALA A 493 -21.69 -1.35 14.66
C ALA A 493 -21.87 -2.47 13.63
N ARG A 494 -21.83 -3.71 14.10
CA ARG A 494 -21.91 -4.88 13.23
C ARG A 494 -23.28 -5.06 12.56
N ASP A 495 -24.34 -4.62 13.21
CA ASP A 495 -25.72 -4.75 12.74
C ASP A 495 -26.60 -3.61 13.30
N ARG A 496 -27.78 -3.43 12.70
CA ARG A 496 -28.68 -2.33 13.05
C ARG A 496 -29.23 -2.41 14.48
N PRO A 497 -29.63 -3.57 15.02
CA PRO A 497 -30.03 -3.66 16.42
C PRO A 497 -28.95 -3.20 17.40
N THR A 498 -27.69 -3.60 17.16
CA THR A 498 -26.53 -3.16 17.95
C THR A 498 -26.32 -1.66 17.81
N ALA A 499 -26.38 -1.14 16.57
CA ALA A 499 -26.21 0.29 16.29
C ALA A 499 -27.21 1.16 17.05
N LEU A 500 -28.49 0.80 17.01
CA LEU A 500 -29.57 1.55 17.67
C LEU A 500 -29.44 1.49 19.20
N ALA A 501 -29.11 0.32 19.75
CA ALA A 501 -28.90 0.17 21.19
C ALA A 501 -27.72 1.01 21.67
N LEU A 502 -26.60 1.00 20.94
CA LEU A 502 -25.40 1.75 21.29
C LEU A 502 -25.60 3.26 21.11
N HIS A 503 -26.27 3.69 20.04
CA HIS A 503 -26.61 5.10 19.80
C HIS A 503 -27.49 5.68 20.91
N ALA A 504 -28.48 4.92 21.38
CA ALA A 504 -29.34 5.34 22.49
C ALA A 504 -28.53 5.62 23.77
N LEU A 505 -27.54 4.77 24.08
CA LEU A 505 -26.64 5.00 25.24
C LEU A 505 -25.74 6.22 25.01
N TRP A 506 -25.20 6.37 23.81
CA TRP A 506 -24.35 7.50 23.46
C TRP A 506 -25.08 8.85 23.59
N ARG A 507 -26.30 8.96 23.03
CA ARG A 507 -27.14 10.16 23.15
C ARG A 507 -27.49 10.48 24.60
N ALA A 508 -27.88 9.47 25.38
CA ALA A 508 -28.20 9.66 26.79
C ALA A 508 -26.99 10.23 27.57
N GLY A 509 -25.80 9.69 27.30
CA GLY A 509 -24.57 10.18 27.93
C GLY A 509 -24.23 11.62 27.57
N ILE A 510 -24.40 12.03 26.30
CA ILE A 510 -24.18 13.43 25.90
C ILE A 510 -25.17 14.37 26.62
N VAL A 511 -26.45 14.01 26.69
CA VAL A 511 -27.49 14.80 27.36
C VAL A 511 -27.21 14.95 28.85
N GLU A 512 -26.80 13.87 29.52
CA GLU A 512 -26.43 13.89 30.94
C GLU A 512 -25.23 14.80 31.20
N ALA A 513 -24.15 14.64 30.43
CA ALA A 513 -22.95 15.47 30.54
C ALA A 513 -23.25 16.97 30.32
N THR A 514 -24.10 17.29 29.35
CA THR A 514 -24.51 18.67 29.05
C THR A 514 -25.38 19.25 30.17
N SER A 515 -26.22 18.43 30.79
CA SER A 515 -27.09 18.84 31.90
C SER A 515 -26.28 19.09 33.18
N ALA A 516 -25.26 18.27 33.45
CA ALA A 516 -24.35 18.44 34.58
C ALA A 516 -23.44 19.69 34.45
N ALA A 517 -23.16 20.13 33.22
CA ALA A 517 -22.32 21.30 32.94
C ALA A 517 -23.03 22.66 33.08
N ARG A 518 -24.36 22.71 33.25
CA ARG A 518 -25.10 23.95 33.51
C ARG A 518 -25.10 24.25 35.02
N PRO A 519 -24.41 25.31 35.50
CA PRO A 519 -24.51 25.70 36.90
C PRO A 519 -25.91 26.26 37.20
N ASP A 520 -26.42 25.92 38.37
CA ASP A 520 -27.70 26.34 38.91
C ASP A 520 -27.77 27.89 38.98
N ARG A 521 -28.51 28.53 38.05
CA ARG A 521 -28.87 29.95 38.17
C ARG A 521 -29.99 30.08 39.21
N ALA A 522 -29.61 29.99 40.48
CA ALA A 522 -30.45 30.36 41.60
C ALA A 522 -29.60 31.06 42.67
N THR A 523 -29.04 32.22 42.32
CA THR A 523 -28.61 33.19 43.34
C THR A 523 -29.85 33.90 43.85
N THR A 524 -30.30 33.48 45.03
CA THR A 524 -31.20 34.21 45.92
C THR A 524 -30.61 35.59 46.23
N GLU A 525 -31.29 36.66 45.79
CA GLU A 525 -31.07 38.01 46.31
C GLU A 525 -31.48 38.07 47.80
N PRO A 526 -30.68 38.67 48.69
CA PRO A 526 -31.13 38.95 50.05
C PRO A 526 -32.02 40.21 50.04
N ALA A 527 -33.16 40.11 50.72
CA ALA A 527 -34.09 41.23 50.93
C ALA A 527 -33.42 42.40 51.67
N PRO A 528 -33.82 43.66 51.39
CA PRO A 528 -33.24 44.83 52.04
C PRO A 528 -33.78 44.96 53.48
N ALA A 529 -32.88 45.07 54.45
CA ALA A 529 -33.23 45.44 55.82
C ALA A 529 -33.41 46.97 55.92
N ALA A 530 -34.49 47.37 56.62
CA ALA A 530 -34.87 48.73 56.94
C ALA A 530 -34.07 49.33 58.10
#